data_AF-A0A7Y0AF95-F1
#
_entry.id   AF-A0A7Y0AF95-F1
#
_cell.length_a   1.000
_cell.length_b   1.000
_cell.length_c   1.000
_cell.angle_alpha   90.00
_cell.angle_beta   90.00
_cell.angle_gamma   90.00
#
_symmetry.space_group_name_H-M   'P 1'
#
loop_
_entity.id
_entity.type
_entity.pdbx_description
1 polymer ?
#
loop_
_entity_poly.entity_id
_entity_poly.type
_entity_poly.pdbx_seq_one_letter_code
_entity_poly.pdbx_strand_id
1 'polypeptide(L)' 'MSFADNPYKQMLTDGRKSLRPEDIKTYGVRRFLDEQAPRRGPLQLPKLHFTEEENRIMDEILAEERLPTHESEVSED' A
#
# COMPACT_ATOMS: atom_id res chain seq x y z
N MET A 1 11.60 -17.94 3.59
CA MET A 1 11.92 -16.51 3.76
C MET A 1 12.83 -16.38 4.97
N SER A 2 14.03 -15.82 4.81
CA SER A 2 14.98 -15.65 5.91
C SER A 2 14.42 -14.65 6.94
N PHE A 3 14.45 -15.06 8.21
CA PHE A 3 14.06 -14.25 9.36
C PHE A 3 15.00 -13.05 9.45
N ALA A 4 14.58 -11.91 8.91
CA ALA A 4 15.35 -10.68 9.01
C ALA A 4 15.51 -10.34 10.49
N ASP A 5 16.76 -10.32 10.94
CA ASP A 5 17.17 -10.24 12.33
C ASP A 5 16.51 -9.08 13.07
N ASN A 6 16.11 -9.34 14.31
CA ASN A 6 15.74 -8.28 15.25
C ASN A 6 16.91 -7.26 15.29
N PRO A 7 16.73 -6.01 14.82
CA PRO A 7 17.82 -5.05 14.69
C PRO A 7 18.37 -4.64 16.05
N TYR A 8 17.65 -4.93 17.14
CA TYR A 8 18.13 -4.76 18.50
C TYR A 8 19.33 -5.67 18.80
N LYS A 9 19.35 -6.90 18.26
CA LYS A 9 20.48 -7.81 18.42
C LYS A 9 21.72 -7.29 17.69
N GLN A 10 21.55 -6.82 16.46
CA GLN A 10 22.64 -6.21 15.69
C GLN A 10 23.15 -4.92 16.35
N MET A 11 22.25 -4.06 16.84
CA MET A 11 22.60 -2.86 17.59
C MET A 11 23.50 -3.17 18.81
N LEU A 12 23.13 -4.16 19.62
CA LEU A 12 23.93 -4.60 20.76
C LEU A 12 25.29 -5.18 20.33
N THR A 13 25.31 -5.93 19.22
CA THR A 13 26.54 -6.51 18.67
C THR A 13 27.51 -5.43 18.18
N ASP A 14 26.97 -4.34 17.62
CA ASP A 14 27.73 -3.18 17.15
C ASP A 14 28.12 -2.22 18.29
N GLY A 15 27.80 -2.54 19.56
CA GLY A 15 28.06 -1.68 20.72
C GLY A 15 27.25 -0.37 20.73
N ARG A 16 26.20 -0.28 19.91
CA ARG A 16 25.32 0.91 19.84
C ARG A 16 24.30 0.86 20.96
N LYS A 17 23.96 2.04 21.50
CA LYS A 17 22.95 2.18 22.57
C LYS A 17 21.54 2.44 22.05
N SER A 18 21.41 2.81 20.78
CA SER A 18 20.14 3.14 20.13
C SER A 18 20.07 2.59 18.71
N LEU A 19 18.84 2.25 18.29
CA LEU A 19 18.54 1.84 16.93
C LEU A 19 18.62 3.06 15.99
N ARG A 20 19.00 2.82 14.74
CA ARG A 20 18.89 3.87 13.73
C ARG A 20 17.42 4.12 13.38
N PRO A 21 17.05 5.34 13.00
CA PRO A 21 15.68 5.65 12.59
C PRO A 21 15.12 4.70 11.52
N GLU A 22 15.95 4.29 10.56
CA GLU A 22 15.57 3.39 9.47
C GLU A 22 15.25 1.98 9.98
N ASP A 23 16.03 1.50 10.96
CA ASP A 23 15.84 0.19 11.60
C ASP A 23 14.55 0.18 12.43
N ILE A 24 14.25 1.29 13.14
CA ILE A 24 13.02 1.44 13.94
C ILE A 24 11.78 1.43 13.06
N LYS A 25 11.78 2.20 11.96
CA LYS A 25 10.62 2.26 11.05
C LYS A 25 10.36 0.90 10.42
N THR A 26 11.40 0.27 9.88
CA THR A 26 11.28 -1.02 9.19
C THR A 26 10.84 -2.12 10.15
N TYR A 27 11.47 -2.23 11.31
CA TYR A 27 11.12 -3.22 12.32
C TYR A 27 9.76 -2.95 12.96
N GLY A 28 9.46 -1.69 13.29
CA GLY A 28 8.18 -1.31 13.89
C GLY A 28 7.00 -1.60 12.97
N VAL A 29 7.09 -1.21 11.69
CA VAL A 29 6.04 -1.48 10.69
C VAL A 29 5.90 -2.99 10.47
N ARG A 30 7.00 -3.71 10.31
CA ARG A 30 6.95 -5.16 10.08
C ARG A 30 6.38 -5.91 11.27
N ARG A 31 6.82 -5.60 12.49
CA ARG A 31 6.32 -6.22 13.72
C ARG A 31 4.86 -5.87 13.98
N PHE A 32 4.44 -4.64 13.68
CA PHE A 32 3.04 -4.25 13.71
C PHE A 32 2.21 -5.05 12.70
N LEU A 33 2.66 -5.18 11.45
CA LEU A 33 1.97 -5.97 10.42
C LEU A 33 1.88 -7.44 10.81
N ASP A 34 2.97 -8.03 11.31
CA ASP A 34 3.00 -9.43 11.76
C ASP A 34 2.06 -9.69 12.95
N GLU A 35 1.89 -8.72 13.86
CA GLU A 35 0.95 -8.84 14.97
C GLU A 35 -0.51 -8.55 14.56
N GLN A 36 -0.73 -7.54 13.72
CA GLN A 36 -2.08 -7.04 13.42
C GLN A 36 -2.73 -7.77 12.25
N ALA A 37 -1.97 -8.17 11.23
CA ALA A 37 -2.55 -8.85 10.06
C ALA A 37 -3.23 -10.18 10.42
N PRO A 38 -2.66 -11.04 11.30
CA PRO A 38 -3.35 -12.25 11.74
C PRO A 38 -4.54 -11.96 12.66
N ARG A 39 -4.48 -10.89 13.46
CA ARG A 39 -5.54 -10.54 14.44
C ARG A 39 -6.77 -9.90 13.80
N ARG A 40 -6.57 -9.06 12.79
CA ARG A 40 -7.66 -8.34 12.11
C ARG A 40 -8.43 -9.25 11.13
N GLY A 41 -7.80 -10.35 10.71
CA GLY A 41 -8.32 -11.21 9.64
C GLY A 41 -8.34 -10.49 8.29
N PRO A 42 -8.94 -11.09 7.25
CA PRO A 42 -9.17 -10.40 5.98
C PRO A 42 -9.88 -9.07 6.23
N LEU A 43 -9.49 -8.02 5.50
CA LEU A 43 -10.25 -6.78 5.51
C LEU A 43 -11.69 -7.12 5.13
N GLN A 44 -12.61 -6.94 6.09
CA GLN A 44 -14.04 -7.08 5.83
C GLN A 44 -14.47 -5.85 5.04
N LEU A 45 -14.28 -5.92 3.73
CA LEU A 45 -14.84 -4.95 2.82
C LEU A 45 -16.36 -5.15 2.84
N PRO A 46 -17.15 -4.07 3.01
CA PRO A 46 -18.58 -4.18 2.84
C PRO A 46 -18.88 -4.70 1.45
N LYS A 47 -19.91 -5.54 1.32
CA LYS A 47 -20.45 -5.87 0.00
C LYS A 47 -21.01 -4.58 -0.58
N LEU A 48 -20.31 -4.01 -1.56
CA LEU A 48 -20.78 -2.88 -2.32
C LEU A 48 -21.85 -3.39 -3.29
N HIS A 49 -23.08 -2.98 -3.04
CA HIS A 49 -24.20 -3.21 -3.95
C HIS A 49 -24.42 -1.90 -4.69
N PHE A 50 -23.91 -1.84 -5.92
CA PHE A 50 -24.19 -0.74 -6.82
C PHE A 50 -25.54 -0.98 -7.49
N THR A 51 -26.33 0.07 -7.61
CA THR A 51 -27.56 0.08 -8.41
C THR A 51 -27.24 -0.07 -9.89
N GLU A 52 -28.24 -0.44 -10.70
CA GLU A 52 -28.08 -0.51 -12.16
C GLU A 52 -27.68 0.84 -12.78
N GLU A 53 -28.14 1.95 -12.19
CA GLU A 53 -27.78 3.31 -12.60
C GLU A 53 -26.31 3.61 -12.31
N GLU A 54 -25.84 3.33 -11.09
CA GLU A 54 -24.42 3.51 -10.72
C GLU A 54 -23.48 2.66 -11.57
N ASN A 55 -23.89 1.43 -11.91
CA ASN A 55 -23.12 0.57 -12.82
C ASN A 55 -23.05 1.16 -14.23
N ARG A 56 -24.14 1.71 -14.75
CA ARG A 56 -24.17 2.34 -16.08
C ARG A 56 -23.24 3.55 -16.15
N ILE A 57 -23.26 4.41 -15.12
CA ILE A 57 -22.37 5.57 -15.03
C ILE A 57 -20.90 5.12 -15.03
N MET A 58 -20.58 4.05 -14.30
CA MET A 58 -19.22 3.50 -14.28
C MET A 58 -18.80 2.94 -15.64
N ASP A 59 -19.72 2.28 -16.35
CA ASP A 59 -19.46 1.76 -17.70
C ASP A 59 -19.18 2.89 -18.70
N GLU A 60 -19.88 4.01 -18.59
CA GLU A 60 -19.66 5.22 -19.41
C GLU A 60 -18.27 5.82 -19.13
N ILE A 61 -17.89 6.00 -17.87
CA ILE A 61 -16.56 6.51 -17.47
C ILE A 61 -15.44 5.59 -17.99
N LEU A 62 -15.60 4.28 -17.84
CA LEU A 62 -14.61 3.31 -18.33
C LEU A 62 -14.51 3.29 -19.87
N ALA A 63 -15.61 3.59 -20.57
CA ALA A 63 -15.60 3.73 -22.02
C ALA A 63 -14.85 5.00 -22.44
N GLU A 64 -15.05 6.10 -21.74
CA GLU A 64 -14.34 7.37 -21.95
C GLU A 64 -12.83 7.22 -21.69
N GLU A 65 -12.41 6.52 -20.64
CA GLU A 65 -10.98 6.27 -20.34
C GLU A 65 -10.31 5.32 -21.33
N ARG A 66 -11.06 4.40 -21.95
CA ARG A 66 -10.55 3.50 -22.99
C ARG A 66 -10.41 4.16 -24.34
N LEU A 67 -11.10 5.28 -24.58
CA LEU A 67 -10.81 6.12 -25.72
C LEU A 67 -9.43 6.73 -25.48
N PRO A 68 -8.44 6.54 -26.38
CA PRO A 68 -7.16 7.17 -26.21
C PRO A 68 -7.40 8.67 -26.14
N THR A 69 -7.01 9.29 -25.05
CA THR A 69 -6.93 10.75 -24.90
C THR A 69 -5.81 11.27 -25.80
N HIS A 70 -6.05 11.18 -27.11
CA HIS A 70 -5.31 11.91 -28.12
C HIS A 70 -5.94 13.29 -28.17
N GLU A 71 -5.33 14.25 -27.47
CA GLU A 71 -5.17 15.66 -27.86
C GLU A 71 -4.78 16.52 -26.66
N SER A 72 -3.47 16.71 -26.50
CA SER A 72 -2.91 18.04 -26.22
C SER A 72 -1.45 18.07 -26.69
N GLU A 73 -1.24 17.87 -28.00
CA GLU A 73 -0.07 18.47 -28.63
C GLU A 73 -0.31 19.99 -28.59
N VAL A 74 0.34 20.64 -27.62
CA VAL A 74 0.50 22.09 -27.61
C VAL A 74 1.31 22.43 -28.86
N SER A 75 0.64 23.04 -29.84
CA SER A 75 1.29 23.69 -30.97
C SER A 75 2.16 24.84 -30.43
N GLU A 76 3.48 24.69 -30.50
CA GLU A 76 4.42 25.81 -30.42
C GLU A 76 4.36 26.57 -31.76
N ASP A 77 3.78 27.78 -31.73
CA ASP A 77 4.04 28.85 -32.71
C ASP A 77 5.14 29.79 -32.17
#